data_AF-A0A9P7A1Z7-F1
#
_entry.id   AF-A0A9P7A1Z7-F1
#
_cell.length_a   1.000
_cell.length_b   1.000
_cell.length_c   1.000
_cell.angle_alpha   90.00
_cell.angle_beta   90.00
_cell.angle_gamma   90.00
#
_symmetry.space_group_name_H-M   'P 1'
#
loop_
_entity.id
_entity.type
_entity.pdbx_description
1 polymer ?
#
loop_
_entity_poly.entity_id
_entity_poly.type
_entity_poly.pdbx_seq_one_letter_code
_entity_poly.pdbx_strand_id
1 'polypeptide(L)'
;SGYKLRVHIGKAIKTRSKAIQSALAEYNQLTSLMEPPAPHLEWNDVVNYGFISEFKLLKHAYLQHPEILSKPRTVPGNCEVAAKYFKLLRAREEIVRLNVEVRCLRTTISDGDTRFRSCISRLQISDPDLSAEIEEIRQDCLCVDSVHQVHLNCIESLAGFSGQHG
;
A
#
# COMPACT_ATOMS: atom_id res chain seq x y z
N SER A 1 -23.10 -7.76 4.30
CA SER A 1 -22.86 -7.63 5.77
C SER A 1 -21.54 -8.29 6.15
N GLY A 2 -20.53 -7.49 6.51
CA GLY A 2 -19.15 -7.95 6.73
C GLY A 2 -18.89 -8.68 8.07
N TYR A 3 -19.90 -8.76 8.95
CA TYR A 3 -19.74 -9.37 10.27
C TYR A 3 -19.42 -10.87 10.20
N LYS A 4 -20.16 -11.65 9.39
CA LYS A 4 -19.90 -13.09 9.19
C LYS A 4 -18.48 -13.34 8.68
N LEU A 5 -18.00 -12.52 7.74
CA LEU A 5 -16.64 -12.61 7.20
C LEU A 5 -15.58 -12.36 8.29
N ARG A 6 -15.75 -11.31 9.11
CA ARG A 6 -14.83 -11.04 10.24
C ARG A 6 -14.78 -12.18 11.24
N VAL A 7 -15.93 -12.80 11.54
CA VAL A 7 -16.01 -13.98 12.43
C VAL A 7 -15.25 -15.17 11.85
N HIS A 8 -15.41 -15.45 10.55
CA HIS A 8 -14.68 -16.53 9.88
C HIS A 8 -13.17 -16.29 9.89
N ILE A 9 -12.73 -15.06 9.60
CA ILE A 9 -11.30 -14.68 9.66
C ILE A 9 -10.77 -14.87 11.09
N GLY A 10 -11.49 -14.40 12.11
CA GLY A 10 -11.10 -14.57 13.51
C GLY A 10 -10.98 -16.04 13.92
N LYS A 11 -11.91 -16.90 13.48
CA LYS A 11 -11.82 -18.36 13.72
C LYS A 11 -10.61 -18.97 13.02
N ALA A 12 -10.37 -18.63 11.76
CA ALA A 12 -9.23 -19.15 11.00
C ALA A 12 -7.88 -18.76 11.64
N ILE A 13 -7.75 -17.51 12.10
CA ILE A 13 -6.55 -17.03 12.81
C ILE A 13 -6.33 -17.83 14.10
N LYS A 14 -7.38 -18.03 14.92
CA LYS A 14 -7.29 -18.81 16.16
C LYS A 14 -6.89 -20.25 15.89
N THR A 15 -7.52 -20.91 14.92
CA THR A 15 -7.18 -22.29 14.54
C THR A 15 -5.73 -22.40 14.10
N ARG A 16 -5.25 -21.48 13.26
CA ARG A 16 -3.87 -21.47 12.81
C ARG A 16 -2.88 -21.20 13.94
N SER A 17 -3.17 -20.25 14.83
CA SER A 17 -2.33 -19.97 16.00
C SER A 17 -2.17 -21.20 16.90
N LYS A 18 -3.27 -21.92 17.16
CA LYS A 18 -3.23 -23.17 17.92
C LYS A 18 -2.40 -24.25 17.22
N ALA A 19 -2.55 -24.41 15.91
CA ALA A 19 -1.76 -25.37 15.13
C ALA A 19 -0.25 -25.07 15.19
N ILE A 20 0.15 -23.79 15.12
CA ILE A 20 1.56 -23.38 15.25
C ILE A 20 2.07 -23.66 16.67
N GLN A 21 1.29 -23.39 17.71
CA GLN A 21 1.66 -23.70 19.09
C GLN A 21 1.88 -25.21 19.31
N SER A 22 1.00 -26.05 18.73
CA SER A 22 1.18 -27.51 18.79
C SER A 22 2.45 -27.96 18.06
N ALA A 23 2.70 -27.44 16.85
CA ALA A 23 3.92 -27.75 16.11
C ALA A 23 5.20 -27.28 16.83
N LEU A 24 5.14 -26.13 17.53
CA LEU A 24 6.25 -25.64 18.36
C LEU A 24 6.53 -26.58 19.54
N ALA A 25 5.48 -27.08 20.20
CA ALA A 25 5.63 -28.03 21.30
C ALA A 25 6.26 -29.35 20.83
N GLU A 26 5.80 -29.89 19.68
CA GLU A 26 6.40 -31.08 19.07
C GLU A 26 7.86 -30.85 18.67
N TYR A 27 8.16 -29.71 18.04
CA TYR A 27 9.54 -29.32 17.72
C TYR A 27 10.42 -29.32 18.97
N ASN A 28 10.02 -28.63 20.03
CA ASN A 28 10.78 -28.51 21.28
C ASN A 28 10.97 -29.85 22.01
N GLN A 29 10.09 -30.84 21.81
CA GLN A 29 10.32 -32.20 22.30
C GLN A 29 11.45 -32.89 21.53
N LEU A 30 11.47 -32.71 20.21
CA LEU A 30 12.43 -33.34 19.30
C LEU A 30 13.82 -32.68 19.34
N THR A 31 13.95 -31.42 19.75
CA THR A 31 15.23 -30.69 19.78
C THR A 31 16.33 -31.42 20.56
N SER A 32 15.97 -32.08 21.66
CA SER A 32 16.88 -32.87 22.50
C SER A 32 17.41 -34.14 21.84
N LEU A 33 16.71 -34.63 20.80
CA LEU A 33 17.07 -35.83 20.05
C LEU A 33 17.87 -35.50 18.77
N MET A 34 18.07 -34.22 18.46
CA MET A 34 18.81 -33.78 17.28
C MET A 34 20.32 -33.74 17.53
N GLU A 35 21.13 -34.01 16.50
CA GLU A 35 22.58 -33.82 16.52
C GLU A 35 22.99 -32.77 15.47
N PRO A 36 23.51 -31.60 15.90
CA PRO A 36 23.61 -31.11 17.28
C PRO A 36 22.22 -30.74 17.87
N PRO A 37 22.09 -30.69 19.21
CA PRO A 37 20.85 -30.29 19.87
C PRO A 37 20.40 -28.91 19.38
N ALA A 38 19.17 -28.83 18.87
CA ALA A 38 18.60 -27.59 18.38
C ALA A 38 18.11 -26.70 19.55
N PRO A 39 18.08 -25.36 19.40
CA PRO A 39 17.65 -24.46 20.47
C PRO A 39 16.15 -24.63 20.76
N HIS A 40 15.79 -24.55 22.05
CA HIS A 40 14.39 -24.46 22.47
C HIS A 40 13.81 -23.11 22.04
N LEU A 41 12.65 -23.13 21.38
CA LEU A 41 11.99 -21.93 20.86
C LEU A 41 10.76 -21.58 21.70
N GLU A 42 10.66 -20.32 22.12
CA GLU A 42 9.47 -19.80 22.77
C GLU A 42 8.45 -19.28 21.75
N TRP A 43 7.19 -19.15 22.15
CA TRP A 43 6.16 -18.57 21.29
C TRP A 43 6.54 -17.16 20.79
N ASN A 44 7.21 -16.37 21.63
CA ASN A 44 7.68 -15.05 21.26
C ASN A 44 8.70 -15.10 20.11
N ASP A 45 9.57 -16.11 20.08
CA ASP A 45 10.54 -16.29 19.01
C ASP A 45 9.85 -16.60 17.69
N VAL A 46 8.81 -17.44 17.70
CA VAL A 46 8.02 -17.76 16.51
C VAL A 46 7.29 -16.53 15.97
N VAL A 47 6.71 -15.71 16.85
CA VAL A 47 6.06 -14.45 16.47
C VAL A 47 7.09 -13.50 15.88
N ASN A 48 8.27 -13.38 16.51
CA ASN A 48 9.37 -12.59 15.99
C ASN A 48 9.82 -13.11 14.63
N TYR A 49 9.95 -14.42 14.39
CA TYR A 49 10.29 -14.93 13.05
C TYR A 49 9.19 -14.74 12.00
N GLY A 50 7.98 -14.32 12.40
CA GLY A 50 6.90 -13.93 11.50
C GLY A 50 7.35 -12.92 10.44
N PHE A 51 8.18 -11.91 10.79
CA PHE A 51 8.66 -10.92 9.83
C PHE A 51 9.55 -11.56 8.75
N ILE A 52 10.31 -12.62 9.07
CA ILE A 52 11.17 -13.30 8.10
C ILE A 52 10.32 -13.99 7.03
N SER A 53 9.14 -14.50 7.41
CA SER A 53 8.21 -15.15 6.48
C SER A 53 7.57 -14.20 5.47
N GLU A 54 7.53 -12.89 5.75
CA GLU A 54 7.06 -11.86 4.82
C GLU A 54 8.01 -11.72 3.62
N PHE A 55 9.26 -12.17 3.75
CA PHE A 55 10.22 -12.22 2.68
C PHE A 55 10.24 -13.63 2.06
N LYS A 56 9.32 -13.91 1.13
CA LYS A 56 9.30 -15.16 0.35
C LYS A 56 10.66 -15.51 -0.28
N LEU A 57 11.47 -14.50 -0.59
CA LEU A 57 12.84 -14.65 -1.11
C LEU A 57 13.76 -15.40 -0.13
N LEU A 58 13.61 -15.15 1.18
CA LEU A 58 14.44 -15.80 2.21
C LEU A 58 14.02 -17.24 2.46
N LYS A 59 12.76 -17.61 2.20
CA LYS A 59 12.28 -18.97 2.40
C LYS A 59 12.99 -20.02 1.53
N HIS A 60 13.31 -19.67 0.28
CA HIS A 60 14.02 -20.56 -0.64
C HIS A 60 15.54 -20.46 -0.47
N ALA A 61 16.05 -19.26 -0.20
CA ALA A 61 17.46 -19.04 0.04
C ALA A 61 17.93 -19.67 1.36
N TYR A 62 17.04 -19.89 2.33
CA TYR A 62 17.32 -20.58 3.60
C TYR A 62 17.91 -21.99 3.42
N LEU A 63 17.43 -22.74 2.42
CA LEU A 63 17.88 -24.11 2.15
C LEU A 63 19.15 -24.17 1.29
N GLN A 64 19.43 -23.12 0.52
CA GLN A 64 20.51 -23.10 -0.48
C GLN A 64 21.72 -22.25 -0.04
N HIS A 65 21.52 -21.27 0.84
CA HIS A 65 22.50 -20.24 1.20
C HIS A 65 22.43 -19.88 2.70
N PRO A 66 23.00 -20.74 3.59
CA PRO A 66 22.99 -20.54 5.04
C PRO A 66 23.65 -19.22 5.48
N GLU A 67 24.59 -18.69 4.69
CA GLU A 67 25.27 -17.41 4.89
C GLU A 67 24.34 -16.20 4.87
N ILE A 68 23.09 -16.35 4.44
CA ILE A 68 22.10 -15.29 4.48
C ILE A 68 21.60 -15.05 5.91
N LEU A 69 21.61 -16.09 6.76
CA LEU A 69 21.18 -16.00 8.16
C LEU A 69 22.13 -15.16 9.02
N SER A 70 23.41 -15.09 8.65
CA SER A 70 24.40 -14.24 9.31
C SER A 70 24.40 -12.80 8.79
N LYS A 71 23.58 -12.47 7.78
CA LYS A 71 23.52 -11.09 7.27
C LYS A 71 22.88 -10.17 8.30
N PRO A 72 23.35 -8.93 8.46
CA PRO A 72 22.76 -7.96 9.37
C PRO A 72 21.25 -7.74 9.16
N ARG A 73 20.72 -8.02 7.95
CA ARG A 73 19.30 -7.94 7.58
C ARG A 73 18.41 -9.09 8.09
N THR A 74 18.92 -10.06 8.82
CA THR A 74 18.09 -11.06 9.52
C THR A 74 17.85 -10.69 10.98
N VAL A 75 18.58 -9.70 11.49
CA VAL A 75 18.37 -9.12 12.82
C VAL A 75 17.12 -8.22 12.77
N PRO A 76 16.08 -8.49 13.58
CA PRO A 76 14.81 -7.77 13.50
C PRO A 76 14.95 -6.24 13.59
N GLY A 77 15.78 -5.76 14.52
CA GLY A 77 16.03 -4.33 14.70
C GLY A 77 16.67 -3.66 13.47
N ASN A 78 17.60 -4.35 12.81
CA ASN A 78 18.24 -3.84 11.59
C ASN A 78 17.26 -3.80 10.41
N CYS A 79 16.37 -4.80 10.30
CA CYS A 79 15.29 -4.79 9.32
C CYS A 79 14.37 -3.60 9.52
N GLU A 80 13.97 -3.34 10.76
CA GLU A 80 13.06 -2.25 11.10
C GLU A 80 13.68 -0.89 10.75
N VAL A 81 14.96 -0.69 11.12
CA VAL A 81 15.70 0.53 10.78
C VAL A 81 15.85 0.67 9.27
N ALA A 82 16.19 -0.41 8.55
CA ALA A 82 16.28 -0.38 7.10
C ALA A 82 14.94 -0.04 6.44
N ALA A 83 13.83 -0.63 6.93
CA ALA A 83 12.49 -0.34 6.42
C ALA A 83 12.12 1.13 6.65
N LYS A 84 12.41 1.70 7.82
CA LYS A 84 12.22 3.12 8.11
C LYS A 84 13.09 4.02 7.21
N TYR A 85 14.37 3.66 7.03
CA TYR A 85 15.28 4.38 6.15
C TYR A 85 14.80 4.41 4.70
N PHE A 86 14.42 3.26 4.14
CA PHE A 86 13.91 3.18 2.77
C PHE A 86 12.56 3.87 2.62
N LYS A 87 11.67 3.81 3.63
CA LYS A 87 10.44 4.61 3.64
C LYS A 87 10.74 6.10 3.55
N LEU A 88 11.75 6.58 4.26
CA LEU A 88 12.16 7.99 4.22
C LEU A 88 12.73 8.37 2.85
N LEU A 89 13.58 7.54 2.25
CA LEU A 89 14.07 7.75 0.89
C LEU A 89 12.93 7.81 -0.13
N ARG A 90 12.02 6.83 -0.07
CA ARG A 90 10.85 6.77 -0.95
C ARG A 90 9.90 7.94 -0.73
N ALA A 91 9.73 8.42 0.50
CA ALA A 91 8.92 9.60 0.78
C ALA A 91 9.49 10.85 0.09
N ARG A 92 10.82 11.01 0.05
CA ARG A 92 11.46 12.13 -0.66
C ARG A 92 11.23 12.06 -2.16
N GLU A 93 11.36 10.87 -2.74
CA GLU A 93 11.05 10.63 -4.16
C GLU A 93 9.57 10.90 -4.47
N GLU A 94 8.68 10.44 -3.58
CA GLU A 94 7.24 10.58 -3.75
C GLU A 94 6.79 12.04 -3.68
N ILE A 95 7.44 12.89 -2.89
CA ILE A 95 7.18 14.35 -2.90
C ILE A 95 7.40 14.93 -4.31
N VAL A 96 8.52 14.59 -4.94
CA VAL A 96 8.84 15.09 -6.29
C VAL A 96 7.82 14.58 -7.32
N ARG A 97 7.45 13.30 -7.22
CA ARG A 97 6.44 12.70 -8.10
C ARG A 97 5.06 13.32 -7.89
N LEU A 98 4.64 13.53 -6.64
CA LEU A 98 3.36 14.11 -6.30
C LEU A 98 3.23 15.54 -6.83
N ASN A 99 4.30 16.33 -6.81
CA ASN A 99 4.30 17.68 -7.41
C ASN A 99 3.94 17.64 -8.91
N VAL A 100 4.42 16.63 -9.64
CA VAL A 100 4.07 16.43 -11.06
C VAL A 100 2.62 15.99 -11.18
N GLU A 101 2.19 15.02 -10.38
CA GLU A 101 0.83 14.48 -10.44
C GLU A 101 -0.25 15.52 -10.06
N VAL A 102 0.02 16.36 -9.06
CA VAL A 102 -0.84 17.50 -8.65
C VAL A 102 -1.08 18.42 -9.84
N ARG A 103 -0.01 18.82 -10.53
CA ARG A 103 -0.10 19.65 -11.72
C ARG A 103 -0.84 18.96 -12.86
N CYS A 104 -0.49 17.70 -13.14
CA CYS A 104 -1.14 16.91 -14.20
C CYS A 104 -2.64 16.74 -13.96
N LEU A 105 -3.06 16.57 -12.71
CA LEU A 105 -4.48 16.48 -12.37
C LEU A 105 -5.17 17.83 -12.60
N ARG A 106 -4.58 18.95 -12.17
CA ARG A 106 -5.14 20.29 -12.41
C ARG A 106 -5.31 20.57 -13.90
N THR A 107 -4.30 20.24 -14.72
CA THR A 107 -4.41 20.40 -16.17
C THR A 107 -5.48 19.49 -16.77
N THR A 108 -5.58 18.24 -16.31
CA THR A 108 -6.61 17.30 -16.80
C THR A 108 -8.02 17.82 -16.51
N ILE A 109 -8.25 18.38 -15.32
CA ILE A 109 -9.55 18.97 -14.95
C ILE A 109 -9.87 20.18 -15.85
N SER A 110 -8.93 21.12 -15.98
CA SER A 110 -9.12 22.32 -16.81
C SER A 110 -9.35 22.01 -18.29
N ASP A 111 -8.55 21.10 -18.85
CA ASP A 111 -8.67 20.67 -20.23
C ASP A 111 -9.96 19.85 -20.45
N GLY A 112 -10.35 19.06 -19.45
CA GLY A 112 -11.60 18.30 -19.43
C GLY A 112 -12.82 19.22 -19.58
N ASP A 113 -12.98 20.20 -18.70
CA ASP A 113 -14.09 21.15 -18.77
C ASP A 113 -14.08 21.94 -20.09
N THR A 114 -12.90 22.36 -20.54
CA THR A 114 -12.74 23.06 -21.83
C THR A 114 -13.23 22.22 -23.01
N ARG A 115 -12.92 20.91 -23.01
CA ARG A 115 -13.40 19.97 -24.04
C ARG A 115 -14.91 19.80 -23.99
N PHE A 116 -15.48 19.63 -22.80
CA PHE A 116 -16.94 19.54 -22.65
C PHE A 116 -17.63 20.79 -23.18
N ARG A 117 -17.20 21.99 -22.75
CA ARG A 117 -17.76 23.27 -23.23
C ARG A 117 -17.66 23.43 -24.75
N SER A 118 -16.54 23.02 -25.33
CA SER A 118 -16.33 23.07 -26.78
C SER A 118 -17.25 22.08 -27.51
N CYS A 119 -17.42 20.86 -27.00
CA CYS A 119 -18.34 19.87 -27.57
C CYS A 119 -19.79 20.35 -27.49
N ILE A 120 -20.20 20.89 -26.34
CA ILE A 120 -21.55 21.41 -26.12
C ILE A 120 -21.85 22.57 -27.07
N SER A 121 -20.96 23.55 -27.19
CA SER A 121 -21.14 24.66 -28.14
C SER A 121 -21.29 24.20 -29.59
N ARG A 122 -20.59 23.14 -30.00
CA ARG A 122 -20.72 22.55 -31.34
C ARG A 122 -22.06 21.82 -31.50
N LEU A 123 -22.47 21.05 -30.48
CA LEU A 123 -23.68 20.23 -30.53
C LEU A 123 -24.96 21.05 -30.38
N GLN A 124 -24.93 22.19 -29.69
CA GLN A 124 -26.07 23.11 -29.61
C GLN A 124 -26.64 23.49 -30.98
N ILE A 125 -25.81 23.51 -32.03
CA ILE A 125 -26.22 23.85 -33.40
C ILE A 125 -26.72 22.62 -34.16
N SER A 126 -26.08 21.46 -33.97
CA SER A 126 -26.35 20.26 -34.78
C SER A 126 -27.35 19.28 -34.15
N ASP A 127 -27.31 19.14 -32.83
CA ASP A 127 -28.10 18.18 -32.06
C ASP A 127 -28.29 18.71 -30.61
N PRO A 128 -29.35 19.51 -30.38
CA PRO A 128 -29.61 20.10 -29.07
C PRO A 128 -29.90 19.09 -27.96
N ASP A 129 -30.49 17.94 -28.31
CA ASP A 129 -30.84 16.90 -27.33
C ASP A 129 -29.58 16.21 -26.81
N LEU A 130 -28.65 15.85 -27.71
CA LEU A 130 -27.34 15.32 -27.31
C LEU A 130 -26.50 16.36 -26.57
N SER A 131 -26.63 17.64 -26.92
CA SER A 131 -25.97 18.71 -26.18
C SER A 131 -26.44 18.81 -24.73
N ALA A 132 -27.74 18.59 -24.47
CA ALA A 132 -28.29 18.63 -23.12
C ALA A 132 -27.77 17.47 -22.26
N GLU A 133 -27.71 16.26 -22.83
CA GLU A 133 -27.15 15.07 -22.16
C GLU A 133 -25.67 15.27 -21.77
N ILE A 134 -24.87 15.84 -22.68
CA ILE A 134 -23.44 16.09 -22.39
C ILE A 134 -23.27 17.18 -21.33
N GLU A 135 -24.17 18.17 -21.27
CA GLU A 135 -24.15 19.17 -20.19
C GLU A 135 -24.46 18.54 -18.83
N GLU A 136 -25.38 17.57 -18.75
CA GLU A 136 -25.66 16.83 -17.52
C GLU A 136 -24.43 16.05 -17.05
N ILE A 137 -23.77 15.31 -17.96
CA ILE A 137 -22.51 14.61 -17.66
C ILE A 137 -21.41 15.58 -17.20
N ARG A 138 -21.28 16.74 -17.86
CA ARG A 138 -20.31 17.77 -17.47
C ARG A 138 -20.57 18.25 -16.05
N GLN A 139 -21.83 18.44 -15.69
CA GLN A 139 -22.23 18.92 -14.36
C GLN A 139 -21.89 17.91 -13.26
N ASP A 140 -22.08 16.62 -13.52
CA ASP A 140 -21.64 15.54 -12.63
C ASP A 140 -20.12 15.51 -12.47
N CYS A 141 -19.37 15.66 -13.57
CA CYS A 141 -17.91 15.75 -13.52
C CYS A 141 -17.45 16.96 -12.71
N LEU A 142 -18.08 18.13 -12.86
CA LEU A 142 -17.74 19.33 -12.09
C LEU A 142 -17.92 19.14 -10.59
N CYS A 143 -18.91 18.35 -10.16
CA CYS A 143 -19.10 18.05 -8.74
C CYS A 143 -17.89 17.30 -8.18
N VAL A 144 -17.40 16.29 -8.91
CA VAL A 144 -16.21 15.52 -8.53
C VAL A 144 -14.94 16.39 -8.60
N ASP A 145 -14.79 17.15 -9.69
CA ASP A 145 -13.66 18.04 -9.92
C ASP A 145 -13.58 19.14 -8.85
N SER A 146 -14.71 19.63 -8.33
CA SER A 146 -14.72 20.62 -7.25
C SER A 146 -14.06 20.10 -5.97
N VAL A 147 -14.27 18.81 -5.64
CA VAL A 147 -13.63 18.16 -4.49
C VAL A 147 -12.13 18.03 -4.74
N HIS A 148 -11.75 17.61 -5.95
CA HIS A 148 -10.34 17.54 -6.32
C HIS A 148 -9.65 18.91 -6.25
N GLN A 149 -10.28 19.96 -6.76
CA GLN A 149 -9.73 21.32 -6.71
C GLN A 149 -9.52 21.81 -5.28
N VAL A 150 -10.45 21.53 -4.36
CA VAL A 150 -10.27 21.84 -2.93
C VAL A 150 -9.05 21.11 -2.37
N HIS A 151 -8.90 19.81 -2.63
CA HIS A 151 -7.74 19.06 -2.16
C HIS A 151 -6.43 19.54 -2.79
N LEU A 152 -6.41 19.85 -4.08
CA LEU A 152 -5.25 20.40 -4.78
C LEU A 152 -4.82 21.73 -4.15
N ASN A 153 -5.77 22.64 -3.88
CA ASN A 153 -5.51 23.89 -3.18
C ASN A 153 -4.92 23.66 -1.79
N CYS A 154 -5.46 22.70 -1.04
CA CYS A 154 -4.92 22.33 0.27
C CYS A 154 -3.47 21.84 0.15
N ILE A 155 -3.16 20.98 -0.82
CA ILE A 155 -1.80 20.47 -1.04
C ILE A 155 -0.84 21.61 -1.39
N GLU A 156 -1.22 22.49 -2.29
CA GLU A 156 -0.41 23.64 -2.71
C GLU A 156 -0.20 24.69 -1.58
N SER A 157 -1.10 24.71 -0.60
CA SER A 157 -1.01 25.58 0.58
C SER A 157 -0.12 25.02 1.69
N LEU A 158 0.33 23.76 1.60
CA LEU A 158 1.20 23.17 2.62
C LEU A 158 2.53 23.92 2.66
N ALA A 159 3.01 24.24 3.86
CA ALA A 159 4.29 24.95 4.06
C ALA A 159 5.51 24.22 3.44
N GLY A 160 5.41 22.90 3.24
CA GLY A 160 6.44 22.07 2.62
C GLY A 160 6.23 21.78 1.13
N PHE A 161 5.22 22.39 0.50
CA PHE A 161 4.99 22.21 -0.94
C PHE A 161 6.13 22.83 -1.75
N SER A 162 6.68 22.05 -2.67
CA SER A 162 7.83 22.44 -3.51
C SER A 162 7.53 22.36 -5.01
N GLY A 163 6.29 22.04 -5.37
CA GLY A 163 5.84 22.00 -6.76
C GLY A 163 5.54 23.39 -7.31
N GLN A 164 5.19 23.45 -8.60
CA GLN A 164 4.68 24.67 -9.21
C GLN A 164 3.19 24.79 -8.90
N HIS A 165 2.78 25.95 -8.41
CA HIS A 165 1.36 26.32 -8.29
C HIS A 165 0.74 26.36 -9.69
N GLY A 166 -0.37 25.64 -9.86
CA GLY A 166 -1.13 25.58 -11.10
C GLY A 166 -2.26 26.59 -11.17
#